data_AF-A0AA42YKL5-F1
#
_entry.id   AF-A0AA42YKL5-F1
#
_cell.length_a   1.000
_cell.length_b   1.000
_cell.length_c   1.000
_cell.angle_alpha   90.00
_cell.angle_beta   90.00
_cell.angle_gamma   90.00
#
_symmetry.space_group_name_H-M   'P 1'
#
loop_
_entity.id
_entity.type
_entity.pdbx_description
1 polymer ?
#
loop_
_entity_poly.entity_id
_entity_poly.type
_entity_poly.pdbx_seq_one_letter_code
_entity_poly.pdbx_strand_id
1 'polypeptide(L)' 'MNDKAHHIRERFPDKSHIIDLLILEDAEFLALCEDYDACVDALHYWAKSKASEAETRVNEYRTLIEELEEEITQVLAAV' A
#
# COMPACT_ATOMS: atom_id res chain seq x y z
N MET A 1 -8.40 -6.22 -15.44
CA MET A 1 -7.16 -5.46 -15.23
C MET A 1 -6.87 -5.57 -13.76
N ASN A 2 -5.70 -6.07 -13.36
CA ASN A 2 -5.34 -6.08 -11.94
C ASN A 2 -5.37 -4.63 -11.47
N ASP A 3 -6.23 -4.31 -10.51
CA ASP A 3 -6.29 -2.98 -9.88
C ASP A 3 -5.11 -2.86 -8.91
N LYS A 4 -3.90 -3.06 -9.46
CA LYS A 4 -2.64 -2.88 -8.76
C LYS A 4 -2.55 -1.40 -8.43
N ALA A 5 -2.26 -1.08 -7.17
CA ALA A 5 -2.23 0.27 -6.62
C ALA A 5 -3.63 0.90 -6.43
N HIS A 6 -4.67 0.13 -6.17
CA HIS A 6 -6.00 0.68 -5.84
C HIS A 6 -5.95 1.48 -4.53
N HIS A 7 -5.47 0.85 -3.46
CA HIS A 7 -5.52 1.44 -2.12
C HIS A 7 -4.60 2.67 -2.04
N ILE A 8 -3.46 2.66 -2.72
CA ILE A 8 -2.56 3.81 -2.71
C ILE A 8 -3.13 5.03 -3.45
N ARG A 9 -3.92 4.83 -4.52
CA ARG A 9 -4.62 5.93 -5.19
C ARG A 9 -5.72 6.52 -4.32
N GLU A 10 -6.44 5.68 -3.56
CA GLU A 10 -7.40 6.15 -2.56
C GLU A 10 -6.72 6.90 -1.41
N ARG A 11 -5.52 6.46 -1.03
CA ARG A 11 -4.72 7.09 0.02
C ARG A 11 -4.17 8.46 -0.40
N PHE A 12 -3.76 8.60 -1.66
CA PHE A 12 -3.16 9.82 -2.22
C PHE A 12 -3.91 10.32 -3.47
N PRO A 13 -5.19 10.71 -3.35
CA PRO A 13 -6.03 11.05 -4.50
C PRO A 13 -5.48 12.23 -5.30
N ASP A 14 -4.91 13.22 -4.61
CA ASP A 14 -4.30 14.41 -5.23
C ASP A 14 -3.04 14.09 -6.05
N LYS A 15 -2.41 12.93 -5.83
CA LYS A 15 -1.20 12.47 -6.53
C LYS A 15 -1.48 11.31 -7.51
N SER A 16 -2.74 10.93 -7.71
CA SER A 16 -3.15 9.80 -8.56
C SER A 16 -2.49 9.82 -9.95
N HIS A 17 -2.44 10.97 -10.62
CA HIS A 17 -1.79 11.08 -11.93
C HIS A 17 -0.27 10.82 -11.90
N ILE A 18 0.42 11.26 -10.84
CA ILE A 18 1.86 11.03 -10.66
C ILE A 18 2.11 9.54 -10.37
N ILE A 19 1.27 8.94 -9.51
CA ILE A 19 1.31 7.51 -9.20
C ILE A 19 1.15 6.67 -10.47
N ASP A 20 0.19 7.01 -11.33
CA ASP A 20 -0.03 6.31 -12.59
C ASP A 20 1.16 6.42 -13.54
N LEU A 21 1.83 7.58 -13.60
CA LEU A 21 3.03 7.75 -14.40
C LEU A 21 4.19 6.90 -13.87
N LEU A 22 4.46 6.98 -12.56
CA LEU A 22 5.54 6.22 -11.93
C LEU A 22 5.34 4.71 -12.05
N ILE A 23 4.11 4.21 -11.90
CA ILE A 23 3.81 2.78 -12.10
C ILE A 23 4.19 2.29 -13.50
N LEU A 24 4.10 3.15 -14.52
CA LEU A 24 4.45 2.79 -15.89
C LEU A 24 5.95 2.87 -16.16
N GLU A 25 6.67 3.74 -15.46
CA GLU A 25 8.07 4.07 -15.73
C GLU A 25 9.06 3.40 -14.74
N ASP A 26 8.60 3.07 -13.55
CA ASP A 26 9.40 2.58 -12.42
C ASP A 26 8.82 1.26 -11.87
N ALA A 27 9.51 0.17 -12.19
CA ALA A 27 9.12 -1.17 -11.74
C ALA A 27 9.32 -1.38 -10.23
N GLU A 28 10.26 -0.67 -9.60
CA GLU A 28 10.47 -0.72 -8.15
C GLU A 28 9.31 0.00 -7.44
N PHE A 29 8.89 1.15 -7.97
CA PHE A 29 7.71 1.85 -7.45
C PHE A 29 6.42 1.04 -7.61
N LEU A 30 6.24 0.36 -8.75
CA LEU A 30 5.11 -0.57 -8.93
C LEU A 30 5.13 -1.68 -7.88
N ALA A 31 6.29 -2.31 -7.63
CA ALA A 31 6.41 -3.36 -6.62
C ALA A 31 6.06 -2.83 -5.21
N LEU A 32 6.52 -1.62 -4.88
CA LEU A 32 6.20 -0.95 -3.62
C LEU A 32 4.69 -0.70 -3.45
N CYS A 33 4.00 -0.29 -4.53
CA CYS A 33 2.54 -0.13 -4.52
C CYS A 33 1.80 -1.47 -4.39
N GLU A 34 2.33 -2.54 -5.00
CA GLU A 34 1.77 -3.89 -4.87
C GLU A 34 1.90 -4.44 -3.45
N ASP A 35 3.05 -4.21 -2.80
CA ASP A 35 3.28 -4.60 -1.41
C ASP A 35 2.35 -3.83 -0.46
N TYR A 36 2.14 -2.53 -0.71
CA TYR A 36 1.17 -1.72 0.03
C TYR A 36 -0.25 -2.29 -0.08
N ASP A 37 -0.74 -2.53 -1.30
CA ASP A 37 -2.09 -3.06 -1.51
C ASP A 37 -2.26 -4.44 -0.86
N ALA A 38 -1.26 -5.31 -0.97
CA ALA A 38 -1.28 -6.62 -0.34
C ALA A 38 -1.35 -6.53 1.19
N CYS A 39 -0.64 -5.57 1.79
CA CYS A 39 -0.68 -5.34 3.23
C CYS A 39 -2.04 -4.78 3.69
N VAL A 40 -2.63 -3.85 2.93
CA VAL A 40 -3.98 -3.31 3.21
C VAL A 40 -5.04 -4.41 3.13
N ASP A 41 -4.98 -5.26 2.10
CA ASP A 41 -5.89 -6.40 1.96
C ASP A 41 -5.73 -7.42 3.11
N ALA A 42 -4.48 -7.72 3.49
CA ALA A 42 -4.20 -8.60 4.62
C ALA A 42 -4.70 -7.99 5.94
N LEU A 43 -4.50 -6.69 6.16
CA LEU A 43 -5.03 -5.97 7.33
C LEU A 43 -6.57 -6.08 7.39
N HIS A 44 -7.25 -5.85 6.26
CA HIS A 44 -8.71 -5.98 6.18
C HIS A 44 -9.20 -7.40 6.46
N TYR A 45 -8.46 -8.41 6.01
CA TYR A 45 -8.74 -9.81 6.32
C TYR A 45 -8.58 -10.10 7.82
N TRP A 46 -7.44 -9.74 8.41
CA TRP A 46 -7.14 -10.04 9.81
C TRP A 46 -8.03 -9.26 10.77
N ALA A 47 -8.41 -8.02 10.44
CA ALA A 47 -9.35 -7.22 11.22
C ALA A 47 -10.75 -7.87 11.34
N LYS A 48 -11.12 -8.74 10.41
CA LYS A 48 -12.39 -9.50 10.42
C LYS A 48 -12.22 -10.94 10.94
N SER A 49 -10.99 -11.38 11.14
CA SER A 49 -10.67 -12.74 11.57
C SER A 49 -10.97 -12.95 13.05
N LYS A 50 -11.38 -14.17 13.41
CA LYS A 50 -11.55 -14.62 14.81
C LYS A 50 -10.38 -15.47 15.29
N ALA A 51 -9.31 -15.57 14.49
CA ALA A 51 -8.11 -16.29 14.87
C ALA A 51 -7.47 -15.65 16.10
N SER A 52 -6.84 -16.45 16.95
CA SER A 52 -6.15 -15.96 18.15
C SER A 52 -5.01 -14.99 17.84
N GLU A 53 -4.41 -15.10 16.64
CA GLU A 53 -3.33 -14.21 16.18
C GLU A 53 -3.84 -12.95 15.47
N ALA A 54 -5.15 -12.79 15.28
CA ALA A 54 -5.71 -11.71 14.46
C ALA A 54 -5.29 -10.32 14.94
N GLU A 55 -5.31 -10.08 16.26
CA GLU A 55 -4.89 -8.80 16.85
C GLU A 55 -3.40 -8.51 16.60
N THR A 56 -2.54 -9.51 16.80
CA THR A 56 -1.10 -9.39 16.52
C THR A 56 -0.86 -9.07 15.05
N ARG A 57 -1.51 -9.81 14.14
CA ARG A 57 -1.39 -9.59 12.69
C ARG A 57 -1.87 -8.21 12.29
N VAL A 58 -2.99 -7.74 12.83
CA VAL A 58 -3.49 -6.38 12.59
C VAL A 58 -2.46 -5.34 12.97
N ASN A 59 -1.80 -5.49 14.13
CA ASN A 59 -0.77 -4.55 14.56
C ASN A 59 0.48 -4.61 13.67
N GLU A 60 0.94 -5.81 13.30
CA GLU A 60 2.07 -6.00 12.37
C GLU A 60 1.81 -5.34 11.01
N TYR A 61 0.64 -5.61 10.40
CA TYR A 61 0.30 -5.04 9.10
C TYR A 61 0.09 -3.52 9.17
N ARG A 62 -0.41 -2.97 10.29
CA ARG A 62 -0.50 -1.51 10.45
C ARG A 62 0.87 -0.85 10.42
N THR A 63 1.83 -1.38 11.18
CA THR A 63 3.20 -0.86 11.17
C THR A 63 3.83 -0.97 9.78
N LEU A 64 3.67 -2.11 9.11
CA LEU A 64 4.21 -2.29 7.76
C LEU A 64 3.56 -1.32 6.73
N ILE A 65 2.25 -1.09 6.83
CA ILE A 65 1.55 -0.09 6.01
C ILE A 65 2.12 1.30 6.26
N GLU A 66 2.33 1.70 7.52
CA GLU A 66 2.92 3.00 7.85
C GLU A 66 4.32 3.16 7.23
N GLU A 67 5.18 2.14 7.33
CA GLU A 67 6.51 2.13 6.70
C GLU A 67 6.42 2.27 5.17
N LEU A 68 5.53 1.51 4.53
CA LEU A 68 5.31 1.60 3.08
C LEU A 68 4.77 2.96 2.65
N GLU A 69 3.86 3.57 3.42
CA GLU A 69 3.37 4.93 3.14
C GLU A 69 4.49 5.97 3.21
N GLU A 70 5.42 5.83 4.15
CA GLU A 70 6.58 6.71 4.25
C GLU A 70 7.49 6.57 3.03
N GLU A 71 7.80 5.35 2.61
CA GLU A 71 8.61 5.09 1.40
C GLU A 71 7.94 5.66 0.13
N ILE A 72 6.65 5.39 -0.05
CA ILE A 72 5.89 5.92 -1.20
C ILE A 72 5.85 7.44 -1.16
N THR A 73 5.68 8.05 0.02
CA THR A 73 5.69 9.50 0.18
C THR A 73 7.03 10.11 -0.22
N GLN A 74 8.14 9.44 0.11
CA GLN A 74 9.49 9.87 -0.27
C GLN A 74 9.67 9.84 -1.79
N VAL A 75 9.24 8.76 -2.45
CA VAL A 75 9.29 8.66 -3.93
C VAL A 75 8.44 9.77 -4.55
N LEU A 76 7.22 9.97 -4.08
CA LEU A 76 6.30 11.00 -4.57
C LEU A 76 6.72 12.44 -4.24
N ALA A 77 7.73 12.65 -3.40
CA ALA A 77 8.32 13.96 -3.12
C ALA A 77 9.57 14.23 -3.96
N ALA A 78 10.14 13.18 -4.57
CA ALA A 78 11.32 13.26 -5.44
C ALA A 78 10.97 13.53 -6.92
N VAL A 79 9.68 13.52 -7.27
CA VAL A 79 9.14 13.86 -8.60
C VAL A 79 8.70 15.31 -8.66
#